data_AF-A0A085MPH4-F1
#
_entry.id   AF-A0A085MPH4-F1
#
_cell.length_a   1.000
_cell.length_b   1.000
_cell.length_c   1.000
_cell.angle_alpha   90.00
_cell.angle_beta   90.00
_cell.angle_gamma   90.00
#
_symmetry.space_group_name_H-M   'P 1'
#
loop_
_entity.id
_entity.type
_entity.pdbx_description
1 polymer ?
#
loop_
_entity_poly.entity_id
_entity_poly.type
_entity_poly.pdbx_seq_one_letter_code
_entity_poly.pdbx_strand_id
1 'polypeptide(L)' 'MPIGDVWESVAVDVLEVPVNKYGNRYILVVQDYFSKWIEAVPIPDQKATTIVKQLISIFCRL' A
#
# COMPACT_ATOMS: atom_id res chain seq x y z
N MET A 1 13.26 -5.41 17.00
CA MET A 1 13.41 -6.42 15.93
C MET A 1 14.40 -5.85 14.93
N PRO A 2 15.48 -6.56 14.55
CA PRO A 2 16.36 -6.08 13.49
C PRO A 2 15.54 -5.89 12.21
N ILE A 3 15.83 -4.82 11.46
CA ILE A 3 14.97 -4.34 10.35
C ILE A 3 15.28 -5.05 9.01
N GLY A 4 16.21 -6.02 9.00
CA GLY A 4 16.54 -6.80 7.80
C GLY A 4 17.18 -5.96 6.70
N ASP A 5 17.14 -6.47 5.47
CA ASP A 5 17.53 -5.78 4.23
C ASP A 5 16.32 -5.09 3.53
N VAL A 6 16.60 -4.36 2.44
CA VAL A 6 15.58 -3.69 1.61
C VAL A 6 14.49 -4.69 1.20
N TRP A 7 13.21 -4.33 1.44
CA TRP A 7 12.03 -5.13 1.12
C TRP A 7 11.89 -6.46 1.88
N GLU A 8 12.70 -6.71 2.91
CA GLU A 8 12.56 -7.91 3.76
C GLU A 8 11.34 -7.82 4.68
N SER A 9 11.06 -6.63 5.21
CA SER A 9 9.92 -6.36 6.09
C SER A 9 9.18 -5.11 5.65
N VAL A 10 7.88 -5.26 5.43
CA VAL A 10 6.99 -4.16 5.00
C VAL A 10 5.85 -3.94 5.98
N ALA A 11 5.48 -2.68 6.18
CA ALA A 11 4.22 -2.31 6.80
C ALA A 11 3.17 -2.07 5.72
N VAL A 12 1.95 -2.55 5.95
CA VAL A 12 0.79 -2.25 5.09
C VAL A 12 -0.30 -1.65 5.95
N ASP A 13 -0.82 -0.50 5.52
CA ASP A 13 -1.90 0.20 6.22
C ASP A 13 -2.89 0.82 5.23
N VAL A 14 -4.08 1.16 5.71
CA VAL A 14 -5.14 1.79 4.92
C VAL A 14 -5.63 3.05 5.61
N LEU A 15 -5.37 4.20 5.00
CA LEU A 15 -5.79 5.50 5.51
C LEU A 15 -7.10 5.94 4.86
N GLU A 16 -8.08 6.38 5.66
CA GLU A 16 -9.28 7.06 5.15
C GLU A 16 -9.00 8.53 4.89
N VAL A 17 -9.41 9.01 3.71
CA VAL A 17 -9.20 10.39 3.23
C VAL A 17 -10.49 10.93 2.61
N PRO A 18 -10.62 12.27 2.45
CA PRO A 18 -11.73 12.84 1.71
C PRO A 18 -11.84 12.23 0.31
N VAL A 19 -13.08 11.95 -0.11
CA VAL A 19 -13.34 11.31 -1.40
C VAL A 19 -12.87 12.21 -2.53
N ASN A 20 -12.01 11.67 -3.40
CA ASN A 20 -11.53 12.41 -4.57
C ASN A 20 -12.53 12.36 -5.73
N LYS A 21 -12.24 13.10 -6.82
CA LYS A 21 -13.07 13.14 -8.04
C LYS A 21 -13.28 11.78 -8.74
N TYR A 22 -12.52 10.76 -8.37
CA TYR A 22 -12.61 9.40 -8.92
C TYR A 22 -13.35 8.44 -7.98
N GLY A 23 -13.89 8.92 -6.86
CA GLY A 23 -14.59 8.09 -5.88
C GLY A 23 -13.68 7.32 -4.93
N ASN A 24 -12.38 7.61 -4.89
CA ASN A 24 -11.47 6.94 -3.96
C ASN A 24 -11.55 7.59 -2.58
N ARG A 25 -11.87 6.79 -1.55
CA ARG A 25 -11.99 7.20 -0.15
C ARG A 25 -10.80 6.77 0.70
N TYR A 26 -9.95 5.87 0.19
CA TYR A 26 -8.85 5.31 0.96
C TYR A 26 -7.54 5.40 0.21
N ILE A 27 -6.44 5.37 0.95
CA ILE A 27 -5.08 5.20 0.44
C ILE A 27 -4.52 3.92 1.06
N LEU A 28 -4.17 2.95 0.21
CA LEU A 28 -3.34 1.81 0.61
C LEU A 28 -1.89 2.26 0.65
N VAL A 29 -1.25 2.12 1.81
CA VAL A 29 0.14 2.48 2.02
C VAL A 29 0.94 1.20 2.27
N VAL A 30 2.02 1.02 1.51
CA VAL A 30 3.03 -0.01 1.75
C VAL A 30 4.36 0.69 1.99
N GLN A 31 4.99 0.43 3.14
CA GLN A 31 6.28 1.00 3.47
C GLN A 31 7.31 -0.10 3.71
N ASP A 32 8.45 -0.02 3.03
CA ASP A 32 9.63 -0.80 3.37
C ASP A 32 10.29 -0.23 4.64
N TYR A 33 10.48 -1.06 5.66
CA TYR A 33 11.03 -0.61 6.94
C TYR A 33 12.50 -0.20 6.83
N PHE A 34 13.28 -0.81 5.93
CA PHE A 34 14.71 -0.54 5.79
C PHE A 34 14.98 0.76 5.03
N SER A 35 14.56 0.83 3.76
CA SER A 35 14.81 2.00 2.89
C SER A 35 13.87 3.18 3.17
N LYS A 36 12.78 2.96 3.91
CA LYS A 36 11.67 3.92 4.08
C LYS A 36 10.95 4.25 2.76
N TRP A 37 11.12 3.44 1.72
CA TRP A 37 10.36 3.58 0.47
C TRP A 37 8.86 3.41 0.74
N ILE A 38 8.02 4.24 0.11
CA ILE A 38 6.56 4.24 0.28
C ILE A 38 5.88 4.11 -1.07
N GLU A 39 4.95 3.16 -1.13
CA GLU A 39 3.96 3.04 -2.19
C GLU A 39 2.59 3.45 -1.63
N ALA A 40 2.00 4.51 -2.18
CA ALA A 40 0.69 5.02 -1.75
C ALA A 40 -0.28 5.00 -2.93
N VAL A 41 -1.31 4.16 -2.85
CA VAL A 41 -2.25 3.92 -3.95
C VAL A 41 -3.68 4.26 -3.52
N PRO A 42 -4.38 5.14 -4.24
CA PRO A 42 -5.78 5.46 -3.92
C PRO A 42 -6.69 4.28 -4.30
N ILE A 43 -7.58 3.89 -3.38
CA ILE A 43 -8.54 2.80 -3.58
C ILE A 43 -9.97 3.24 -3.21
N PRO A 44 -11.00 2.67 -3.86
CA PRO A 44 -12.40 3.03 -3.60
C PRO A 44 -12.97 2.40 -2.32
N ASP A 45 -12.50 1.21 -1.94
CA ASP A 45 -12.97 0.46 -0.78
C ASP A 45 -11.85 -0.39 -0.16
N GLN A 46 -12.07 -0.88 1.07
CA GLN A 46 -11.13 -1.75 1.79
C GLN A 46 -11.38 -3.24 1.56
N LYS A 47 -12.03 -3.63 0.45
CA LYS A 47 -12.28 -5.05 0.18
C LYS A 47 -10.96 -5.78 -0.05
N ALA A 48 -10.88 -7.02 0.42
CA ALA A 48 -9.70 -7.86 0.23
C ALA A 48 -9.30 -7.99 -1.26
N THR A 49 -10.27 -8.11 -2.16
CA THR A 49 -10.03 -8.19 -3.61
C THR A 49 -9.36 -6.93 -4.17
N THR A 50 -9.79 -5.75 -3.72
CA THR A 50 -9.20 -4.46 -4.09
C THR A 50 -7.77 -4.36 -3.58
N ILE A 51 -7.54 -4.69 -2.30
CA ILE A 51 -6.21 -4.64 -1.66
C ILE A 51 -5.25 -5.62 -2.34
N VAL A 52 -5.64 -6.89 -2.51
CA VAL A 52 -4.80 -7.92 -3.14
C VAL A 52 -4.41 -7.52 -4.57
N LYS A 53 -5.35 -6.95 -5.35
CA LYS A 53 -5.05 -6.47 -6.69
C LYS A 53 -3.95 -5.39 -6.69
N GLN A 54 -4.00 -4.45 -5.75
CA GLN A 54 -2.97 -3.42 -5.64
C GLN A 54 -1.63 -3.96 -5.12
N LEU A 55 -1.65 -4.87 -4.14
CA LEU A 55 -0.42 -5.50 -3.64
C LEU A 55 0.30 -6.30 -4.72
N ILE A 56 -0.43 -7.07 -5.54
CA ILE A 56 0.15 -7.75 -6.71
C ILE A 56 0.78 -6.74 -7.67
N SER A 57 0.09 -5.62 -7.93
CA SER A 57 0.63 -4.56 -8.80
C SER A 57 1.84 -3.83 -8.22
N ILE A 58 2.06 -3.88 -6.90
CA ILE A 58 3.24 -3.31 -6.23
C ILE A 58 4.41 -4.31 -6.26
N PHE A 59 4.18 -5.56 -5.88
CA PHE A 59 5.25 -6.55 -5.73
C PHE A 59 5.65 -7.28 -7.01
N CYS A 60 4.76 -7.34 -8.01
CA CYS A 60 5.03 -8.02 -9.28
C CYS A 60 5.27 -7.03 -10.44
N ARG A 61 5.82 -5.84 -10.15
CA ARG A 61 6.25 -4.90 -11.19
C ARG A 61 7.40 -5.53 -11.98
N LEU A 62 7.26 -5.57 -13.31
CA LEU A 62 8.30 -6.02 -14.24
C LEU A 62 9.42 -5.00 -14.35
#